data_AF-A0A7Z0NEV5-F1
#
_entry.id   AF-A0A7Z0NEV5-F1
#
_cell.length_a   1.000
_cell.length_b   1.000
_cell.length_c   1.000
_cell.angle_alpha   90.00
_cell.angle_beta   90.00
_cell.angle_gamma   90.00
#
_symmetry.space_group_name_H-M   'P 1'
#
loop_
_entity.id
_entity.type
_entity.pdbx_description
1 polymer ?
#
loop_
_entity_poly.entity_id
_entity_poly.type
_entity_poly.pdbx_seq_one_letter_code
_entity_poly.pdbx_strand_id
1 'polypeptide(L)'
;MDGAQSWYAAFWDLHTDRQAGMQAGRISYMSARIHCQGWTEDEFHSFWRVIRAMDDVYLEHANNGGEPKAFTRESFRGTFSGR
;
A
#
# COMPACT_ATOMS: atom_id res chain seq x y z
N MET A 1 -13.52 -5.94 12.53
CA MET A 1 -13.14 -5.28 11.26
C MET A 1 -12.26 -6.24 10.50
N ASP A 2 -12.57 -6.49 9.23
CA ASP A 2 -11.79 -7.36 8.34
C ASP A 2 -10.48 -6.62 7.96
N GLY A 3 -9.50 -6.59 8.87
CA GLY A 3 -8.35 -5.67 8.84
C GLY A 3 -7.49 -5.75 7.57
N ALA A 4 -7.48 -6.88 6.89
CA ALA A 4 -6.79 -7.07 5.61
C ALA A 4 -7.48 -6.31 4.44
N GLN A 5 -8.81 -6.29 4.40
CA GLN A 5 -9.56 -5.62 3.34
C GLN A 5 -9.50 -4.09 3.48
N SER A 6 -9.50 -3.58 4.70
CA SER A 6 -9.39 -2.14 4.94
C SER A 6 -8.02 -1.59 4.53
N TRP A 7 -6.93 -2.33 4.78
CA TRP A 7 -5.59 -1.90 4.41
C TRP A 7 -5.34 -1.91 2.90
N TYR A 8 -5.89 -2.89 2.19
CA TYR A 8 -5.82 -2.92 0.73
C TYR A 8 -6.58 -1.76 0.09
N ALA A 9 -7.78 -1.44 0.59
CA ALA A 9 -8.52 -0.26 0.12
C ALA A 9 -7.75 1.05 0.41
N ALA A 10 -7.19 1.18 1.61
CA ALA A 10 -6.39 2.34 2.00
C ALA A 10 -5.12 2.51 1.13
N PHE A 11 -4.48 1.42 0.71
CA PHE A 11 -3.34 1.48 -0.21
C PHE A 11 -3.67 2.15 -1.55
N TRP A 12 -4.86 1.87 -2.09
CA TRP A 12 -5.33 2.47 -3.34
C TRP A 12 -5.87 3.88 -3.16
N ASP A 13 -6.47 4.18 -2.01
CA ASP A 13 -6.85 5.55 -1.65
C ASP A 13 -5.61 6.46 -1.61
N LEU A 14 -4.55 5.99 -0.94
CA LEU A 14 -3.24 6.64 -0.88
C LEU A 14 -2.46 6.60 -2.21
N HIS A 15 -2.93 5.86 -3.23
CA HIS A 15 -2.27 5.79 -4.53
C HIS A 15 -2.39 7.08 -5.33
N THR A 16 -3.46 7.86 -5.15
CA THR A 16 -3.63 9.16 -5.83
C THR A 16 -2.52 10.14 -5.48
N ASP A 17 -2.00 10.08 -4.24
CA ASP A 17 -0.87 10.87 -3.76
C ASP A 17 0.47 10.50 -4.45
N ARG A 18 0.54 9.33 -5.09
CA ARG A 18 1.74 8.82 -5.78
C ARG A 18 1.90 9.34 -7.21
N GLN A 19 0.87 9.96 -7.79
CA GLN A 19 0.87 10.41 -9.19
C GLN A 19 1.54 11.79 -9.40
N ALA A 20 2.51 12.13 -8.55
CA ALA A 20 3.31 13.34 -8.71
C ALA A 20 4.40 13.15 -9.81
N GLY A 21 4.02 13.25 -11.09
CA GLY A 21 4.94 13.25 -12.23
C GLY A 21 4.71 12.13 -13.26
N MET A 22 5.75 11.77 -14.02
CA MET A 22 5.72 10.73 -15.08
C MET A 22 5.96 9.30 -14.58
N GLN A 23 6.21 9.11 -13.28
CA GLN A 23 6.49 7.80 -12.66
C GLN A 23 5.78 7.70 -11.31
N ALA A 24 5.42 6.48 -10.90
CA ALA A 24 4.81 6.27 -9.60
C ALA A 24 5.83 6.46 -8.48
N GLY A 25 5.50 7.37 -7.54
CA GLY A 25 6.29 7.58 -6.33
C GLY A 25 5.90 6.66 -5.19
N ARG A 26 6.77 6.58 -4.17
CA ARG A 26 6.45 5.95 -2.87
C ARG A 26 5.32 6.69 -2.17
N ILE A 27 4.47 5.98 -1.42
CA ILE A 27 3.51 6.65 -0.51
C ILE A 27 4.29 7.51 0.49
N SER A 28 3.82 8.75 0.65
CA SER A 28 4.31 9.66 1.67
C SER A 28 3.89 9.19 3.07
N TYR A 29 4.84 9.24 4.00
CA TYR A 29 4.56 8.96 5.42
C TYR A 29 3.49 9.89 5.98
N MET A 30 3.51 11.16 5.57
CA MET A 30 2.54 12.15 6.06
C MET A 30 1.12 11.82 5.60
N SER A 31 0.95 11.40 4.34
CA SER A 31 -0.35 11.02 3.79
C SER A 31 -0.92 9.78 4.50
N ALA A 32 -0.06 8.77 4.77
CA ALA A 32 -0.43 7.62 5.60
C ALA A 32 -0.78 8.02 7.04
N ARG A 33 -0.03 8.96 7.64
CA ARG A 33 -0.27 9.41 9.01
C ARG A 33 -1.58 10.19 9.14
N ILE A 34 -1.90 11.02 8.15
CA ILE A 34 -3.18 11.74 8.05
C ILE A 34 -4.34 10.75 7.88
N HIS A 35 -4.18 9.73 7.03
CA HIS A 35 -5.20 8.70 6.85
C HIS A 35 -5.50 7.93 8.15
N CYS A 36 -4.47 7.65 8.95
CA CYS A 36 -4.58 6.99 10.26
C CYS A 36 -4.79 7.98 11.42
N GLN A 37 -5.33 9.18 11.16
CA GLN A 37 -5.62 10.12 12.24
C GLN A 37 -6.65 9.51 13.20
N GLY A 38 -6.33 9.49 14.50
CA GLY A 38 -7.15 8.86 15.53
C GLY A 38 -6.82 7.39 15.81
N TRP A 39 -5.89 6.78 15.08
CA TRP A 39 -5.36 5.45 15.40
C TRP A 39 -4.25 5.57 16.44
N THR A 40 -4.07 4.50 17.22
CA THR A 40 -2.92 4.38 18.13
C THR A 40 -1.61 4.28 17.34
N GLU A 41 -0.48 4.55 18.00
CA GLU A 41 0.84 4.46 17.37
C GLU A 41 1.14 3.02 16.91
N ASP A 42 0.76 2.00 17.68
CA ASP A 42 0.93 0.59 17.31
C ASP A 42 0.10 0.20 16.08
N GLU A 43 -1.15 0.67 15.99
CA GLU A 43 -2.00 0.45 14.81
C GLU A 43 -1.41 1.13 13.58
N PHE A 44 -0.93 2.37 13.72
CA PHE A 44 -0.28 3.09 12.64
C PHE A 44 1.04 2.41 12.21
N HIS A 45 1.86 1.93 13.14
CA HIS A 45 3.09 1.20 12.83
C HIS A 45 2.81 -0.08 12.06
N SER A 46 1.79 -0.83 12.48
CA SER A 46 1.36 -2.07 11.81
C SER A 46 0.87 -1.79 10.39
N PHE A 47 0.03 -0.77 10.23
CA PHE A 47 -0.44 -0.30 8.93
C PHE A 47 0.71 0.15 8.03
N TRP A 48 1.59 0.99 8.55
CA TRP A 48 2.71 1.55 7.81
C TRP A 48 3.65 0.48 7.28
N ARG A 49 3.93 -0.55 8.09
CA ARG A 49 4.74 -1.69 7.68
C ARG A 49 4.12 -2.44 6.51
N VAL A 50 2.81 -2.67 6.54
CA VAL A 50 2.09 -3.36 5.44
C VAL A 50 2.04 -2.50 4.19
N ILE A 51 1.69 -1.22 4.32
CA ILE A 51 1.65 -0.28 3.19
C ILE A 51 3.03 -0.16 2.53
N ARG A 52 4.12 -0.14 3.30
CA ARG A 52 5.48 -0.11 2.75
C ARG A 52 5.82 -1.37 1.97
N ALA A 53 5.51 -2.55 2.49
CA ALA A 53 5.73 -3.79 1.76
C ALA A 53 4.94 -3.82 0.42
N MET A 54 3.71 -3.32 0.42
CA MET A 54 2.91 -3.21 -0.81
C MET A 54 3.48 -2.17 -1.79
N ASP A 55 4.00 -1.06 -1.27
CA ASP A 55 4.62 0.03 -2.05
C ASP A 55 5.89 -0.46 -2.75
N ASP A 56 6.74 -1.22 -2.07
CA ASP A 56 7.94 -1.83 -2.67
C ASP A 56 7.59 -2.77 -3.82
N VAL A 57 6.60 -3.68 -3.64
CA VAL A 57 6.17 -4.61 -4.71
C VAL A 57 5.54 -3.84 -5.88
N TYR A 58 4.74 -2.81 -5.61
CA TYR A 58 4.13 -1.99 -6.64
C TYR A 58 5.20 -1.25 -7.46
N LEU A 59 6.20 -0.66 -6.81
CA LEU A 59 7.26 0.09 -7.47
C LEU A 59 8.23 -0.80 -8.22
N GLU A 60 8.55 -1.99 -7.69
CA GLU A 60 9.33 -2.99 -8.42
C GLU A 60 8.62 -3.37 -9.73
N HIS A 61 7.30 -3.52 -9.70
CA HIS A 61 6.52 -3.84 -10.90
C HIS A 61 6.41 -2.64 -11.86
N ALA A 62 6.07 -1.46 -11.34
CA ALA A 62 5.86 -0.25 -12.13
C ALA A 62 7.15 0.25 -12.81
N ASN A 63 8.29 0.16 -12.13
CA ASN A 63 9.57 0.64 -12.66
C ASN A 63 10.25 -0.36 -13.60
N ASN A 64 9.91 -1.66 -13.53
CA ASN A 64 10.45 -2.68 -14.44
C ASN A 64 9.64 -2.84 -15.73
N GLY A 65 8.78 -1.87 -16.08
CA GLY A 65 8.04 -1.86 -17.35
C GLY A 65 6.93 -2.92 -17.45
N GLY A 66 6.51 -3.50 -16.32
CA GLY A 66 5.37 -4.41 -16.31
C GLY A 66 4.09 -3.63 -16.58
N GLU A 67 3.27 -4.09 -17.53
CA GLU A 67 1.85 -3.72 -17.61
C GLU A 67 1.26 -3.81 -16.20
N PRO A 68 0.48 -2.82 -15.71
CA PRO A 68 0.06 -2.77 -14.31
C PRO A 68 -0.49 -4.14 -13.94
N LYS A 69 0.25 -4.90 -13.11
CA LYS A 69 -0.24 -6.16 -12.60
C LYS A 69 -1.51 -5.75 -11.90
N ALA A 70 -2.66 -6.15 -12.44
CA ALA A 70 -3.90 -6.00 -11.74
C ALA A 70 -3.61 -6.63 -10.38
N PHE A 71 -3.45 -5.80 -9.35
CA PHE A 71 -2.98 -6.23 -8.05
C PHE A 71 -4.20 -6.89 -7.41
N THR A 72 -4.66 -7.99 -8.00
CA THR A 72 -5.95 -8.58 -7.69
C THR A 72 -5.89 -9.03 -6.24
N ARG A 73 -7.07 -9.03 -5.61
CA ARG A 73 -7.29 -9.47 -4.23
C ARG A 73 -6.62 -10.83 -3.91
N GLU A 74 -6.39 -11.67 -4.91
CA GLU A 74 -5.68 -12.95 -4.79
C GLU A 74 -4.16 -12.81 -4.60
N SER A 75 -3.51 -11.86 -5.29
CA SER A 75 -2.08 -11.58 -5.12
C SER A 75 -1.77 -11.11 -3.69
N PHE A 76 -2.70 -10.33 -3.10
CA PHE A 76 -2.60 -9.88 -1.71
C PHE A 76 -2.63 -11.06 -0.71
N ARG A 77 -3.49 -12.08 -0.92
CA ARG A 77 -3.52 -13.26 -0.05
C ARG A 77 -2.23 -14.06 -0.16
N GLY A 78 -1.65 -14.19 -1.36
CA GLY A 78 -0.39 -14.94 -1.58
C GLY A 78 0.80 -14.37 -0.80
N THR A 79 0.94 -13.05 -0.72
CA THR A 79 2.06 -12.40 0.00
C THR A 79 1.96 -12.54 1.53
N PHE A 80 0.74 -12.65 2.07
CA PHE A 80 0.50 -12.77 3.52
C PHE A 80 0.09 -14.17 3.99
N SER A 81 -0.06 -15.15 3.08
CA SER A 81 -0.41 -16.55 3.38
C SER A 81 0.80 -17.49 3.45
N GLY A 82 2.02 -16.97 3.43
CA GLY A 82 3.24 -17.78 3.57
C GLY A 82 3.64 -18.01 5.03
N ARG A 83 3.03 -19.00 5.68
CA ARG A 83 3.66 -19.77 6.77
C ARG A 83 3.20 -21.22 6.73
#